data_AF-A0A9X7TZ39-F1
#
_entry.id   AF-A0A9X7TZ39-F1
#
_cell.length_a   1.000
_cell.length_b   1.000
_cell.length_c   1.000
_cell.angle_alpha   90.00
_cell.angle_beta   90.00
_cell.angle_gamma   90.00
#
_symmetry.space_group_name_H-M   'P 1'
#
loop_
_entity.id
_entity.type
_entity.pdbx_description
1 polymer ?
#
loop_
_entity_poly.entity_id
_entity_poly.type
_entity_poly.pdbx_seq_one_letter_code
_entity_poly.pdbx_strand_id
1 'polypeptide(L)'
;MIKKISFWVRLAGWTGLISGSSVLVLYQYTHNIMFLINLITIILFSAYALATANDKRWKNTDWLLRVILIVLVFVSILPTIFLGIGYFIERKRNQH
;
A
#
# COMPACT_ATOMS: atom_id res chain seq x y z
N MET A 1 -13.03 1.55 20.03
CA MET A 1 -11.69 1.18 19.49
C MET A 1 -11.70 1.12 17.95
N ILE A 2 -11.84 2.25 17.26
CA ILE A 2 -12.06 2.31 15.78
C ILE A 2 -10.75 2.59 14.99
N LYS A 3 -9.61 2.82 15.66
CA LYS A 3 -8.39 3.41 15.06
C LYS A 3 -7.33 2.45 14.50
N LYS A 4 -7.54 1.12 14.44
CA LYS A 4 -6.44 0.20 14.04
C LYS A 4 -6.14 0.20 12.54
N ILE A 5 -7.13 0.09 11.65
CA ILE A 5 -6.83 -0.16 10.22
C ILE A 5 -6.32 1.07 9.46
N SER A 6 -6.91 2.24 9.72
CA SER A 6 -6.47 3.51 9.10
C SER A 6 -4.99 3.81 9.39
N PHE A 7 -4.51 3.45 10.58
CA PHE A 7 -3.10 3.57 10.93
C PHE A 7 -2.22 2.69 10.02
N TRP A 8 -2.56 1.41 9.84
CA TRP A 8 -1.82 0.49 8.97
C TRP A 8 -1.86 0.91 7.50
N VAL A 9 -3.00 1.42 7.02
CA VAL A 9 -3.13 1.92 5.65
C VAL A 9 -2.27 3.16 5.43
N ARG A 10 -2.21 4.08 6.41
CA ARG A 10 -1.28 5.22 6.35
C ARG A 10 0.17 4.76 6.33
N LEU A 11 0.52 3.79 7.17
CA LEU A 11 1.87 3.22 7.21
C LEU A 11 2.25 2.55 5.89
N ALA A 12 1.31 1.83 5.25
CA ALA A 12 1.49 1.30 3.91
C ALA A 12 1.70 2.41 2.87
N GLY A 13 0.96 3.52 2.95
CA GLY A 13 1.16 4.69 2.09
C GLY A 13 2.54 5.32 2.24
N TRP A 14 2.99 5.55 3.48
CA TRP A 14 4.33 6.10 3.78
C TRP A 14 5.46 5.15 3.34
N THR A 15 5.31 3.86 3.56
CA THR A 15 6.31 2.86 3.15
C THR A 15 6.35 2.65 1.65
N GLY A 16 5.22 2.86 0.95
CA GLY A 16 5.18 2.99 -0.50
C GLY A 16 6.06 4.15 -0.99
N LEU A 17 6.03 5.33 -0.33
CA LEU A 17 6.90 6.46 -0.70
C LEU A 17 8.38 6.15 -0.50
N ILE A 18 8.74 5.46 0.59
CA ILE A 18 10.12 4.98 0.82
C ILE A 18 10.55 4.04 -0.32
N SER A 19 9.67 3.12 -0.73
CA SER A 19 9.93 2.24 -1.87
C SER A 19 9.98 3.00 -3.20
N GLY A 20 9.24 4.10 -3.35
CA GLY A 20 9.33 4.97 -4.52
C GLY A 20 10.70 5.65 -4.61
N SER A 21 11.25 6.08 -3.47
CA SER A 21 12.59 6.68 -3.43
C SER A 21 13.69 5.70 -3.87
N SER A 22 13.61 4.42 -3.51
CA SER A 22 14.60 3.43 -3.99
C SER A 22 14.47 3.17 -5.49
N VAL A 23 13.24 3.13 -6.03
CA VAL A 23 13.00 3.03 -7.48
C VAL A 23 13.51 4.27 -8.23
N LEU A 24 13.42 5.46 -7.62
CA LEU A 24 13.97 6.68 -8.20
C LEU A 24 15.49 6.63 -8.32
N VAL A 25 16.18 6.11 -7.31
CA VAL A 25 17.65 5.92 -7.35
C VAL A 25 18.02 4.92 -8.45
N LEU A 26 17.28 3.82 -8.56
CA LEU A 26 17.45 2.83 -9.64
C LEU A 26 17.24 3.45 -11.03
N TYR A 27 16.23 4.32 -11.16
CA TYR A 27 16.02 5.08 -12.40
C TYR A 27 17.20 6.00 -12.71
N GLN A 28 17.72 6.76 -11.74
CA GLN A 28 18.89 7.62 -11.95
C GLN A 28 20.12 6.83 -12.39
N TYR A 29 20.28 5.60 -11.91
CA TYR A 29 21.40 4.75 -12.30
C TYR A 29 21.24 4.12 -13.69
N THR A 30 20.03 3.64 -14.03
CA THR A 30 19.79 2.87 -15.26
C THR A 30 19.22 3.69 -16.42
N HIS A 31 18.62 4.86 -16.14
CA HIS A 31 17.85 5.67 -17.08
C HIS A 31 16.74 4.91 -17.84
N ASN A 32 16.27 3.77 -17.30
CA ASN A 32 15.27 2.94 -17.94
C ASN A 32 13.85 3.44 -17.61
N ILE A 33 13.08 3.78 -18.65
CA ILE A 33 11.71 4.29 -18.58
C ILE A 33 10.77 3.38 -17.78
N MET A 34 11.03 2.07 -17.73
CA MET A 34 10.20 1.11 -16.99
C MET A 34 10.20 1.38 -15.48
N PHE A 35 11.31 1.89 -14.92
CA PHE A 35 11.35 2.31 -13.52
C PHE A 35 10.55 3.60 -13.29
N LEU A 36 10.47 4.49 -14.28
CA LEU A 36 9.68 5.72 -14.19
C LEU A 36 8.18 5.42 -14.16
N ILE A 37 7.72 4.46 -14.97
CA ILE A 37 6.33 3.97 -14.97
C ILE A 37 5.99 3.34 -13.60
N ASN A 38 6.91 2.52 -13.08
CA ASN A 38 6.74 1.91 -11.76
C ASN A 38 6.68 2.98 -10.64
N LEU A 39 7.56 3.98 -10.69
CA LEU A 39 7.57 5.11 -9.76
C LEU A 39 6.21 5.84 -9.71
N ILE A 40 5.63 6.16 -10.88
CA ILE A 40 4.32 6.82 -10.97
C ILE A 40 3.24 5.97 -10.29
N THR A 41 3.27 4.66 -10.53
CA THR A 41 2.32 3.71 -9.94
C THR A 41 2.43 3.69 -8.41
N ILE A 42 3.65 3.68 -7.87
CA ILE A 42 3.92 3.72 -6.43
C ILE A 42 3.40 5.03 -5.82
N ILE A 43 3.66 6.18 -6.45
CA ILE A 43 3.23 7.49 -5.95
C ILE A 43 1.71 7.59 -5.92
N LEU A 44 1.04 7.19 -7.01
CA LEU A 44 -0.43 7.16 -7.09
C LEU A 44 -1.03 6.26 -6.00
N PHE A 45 -0.47 5.07 -5.81
CA PHE A 45 -0.91 4.16 -4.77
C PHE A 45 -0.73 4.77 -3.36
N SER A 46 0.45 5.32 -3.08
CA SER A 46 0.75 5.94 -1.79
C SER A 46 -0.18 7.10 -1.48
N ALA A 47 -0.42 7.99 -2.45
CA ALA A 47 -1.35 9.09 -2.32
C ALA A 47 -2.79 8.59 -2.09
N TYR A 48 -3.23 7.59 -2.85
CA TYR A 48 -4.54 6.97 -2.69
C TYR A 48 -4.70 6.35 -1.30
N ALA A 49 -3.72 5.59 -0.82
CA ALA A 49 -3.74 4.96 0.50
C ALA A 49 -3.80 6.01 1.62
N LEU A 50 -2.98 7.07 1.54
CA LEU A 50 -2.98 8.16 2.52
C LEU A 50 -4.30 8.93 2.55
N ALA A 51 -4.85 9.25 1.38
CA ALA A 51 -6.10 10.00 1.25
C ALA A 51 -7.32 9.18 1.69
N THR A 52 -7.34 7.89 1.36
CA THR A 52 -8.50 7.01 1.64
C THR A 52 -8.36 6.24 2.95
N ALA A 53 -7.31 6.45 3.75
CA ALA A 53 -7.06 5.67 4.97
C ALA A 53 -8.24 5.61 5.95
N ASN A 54 -9.09 6.64 5.98
CA ASN A 54 -10.27 6.69 6.85
C ASN A 54 -11.56 6.12 6.20
N ASP A 55 -11.49 5.69 4.94
CA ASP A 55 -12.64 5.18 4.21
C ASP A 55 -13.09 3.81 4.75
N LYS A 56 -14.39 3.57 4.74
CA LYS A 56 -15.02 2.30 5.16
C LYS A 56 -14.62 1.15 4.23
N ARG A 57 -14.16 1.42 3.01
CA ARG A 57 -13.69 0.41 2.05
C ARG A 57 -12.56 -0.46 2.61
N TRP A 58 -11.68 0.09 3.44
CA TRP A 58 -10.60 -0.66 4.08
C TRP A 58 -11.08 -1.62 5.18
N LYS A 59 -12.35 -1.55 5.57
CA LYS A 59 -12.97 -2.52 6.48
C LYS A 59 -13.53 -3.74 5.75
N ASN A 60 -13.64 -3.66 4.42
CA ASN A 60 -14.06 -4.78 3.59
C ASN A 60 -12.86 -5.68 3.28
N THR A 61 -12.90 -6.87 3.85
CA THR A 61 -11.88 -7.92 3.76
C THR A 61 -11.56 -8.32 2.30
N ASP A 62 -12.58 -8.44 1.43
CA ASP A 62 -12.41 -8.83 0.02
C ASP A 62 -11.77 -7.72 -0.80
N TRP A 63 -12.20 -6.47 -0.57
CA TRP A 63 -11.60 -5.30 -1.21
C TRP A 63 -10.13 -5.17 -0.82
N LEU A 64 -9.82 -5.34 0.48
CA LEU A 64 -8.48 -5.17 1.00
C LEU A 64 -7.53 -6.26 0.49
N LEU A 65 -7.98 -7.50 0.31
CA LEU A 65 -7.21 -8.55 -0.38
C LEU A 65 -6.86 -8.19 -1.81
N ARG A 66 -7.83 -7.68 -2.58
CA ARG A 66 -7.58 -7.26 -3.97
C ARG A 66 -6.51 -6.18 -4.03
N VAL A 67 -6.57 -5.20 -3.13
CA VAL A 67 -5.56 -4.14 -3.04
C VAL A 67 -4.20 -4.72 -2.66
N ILE A 68 -4.12 -5.63 -1.68
CA ILE A 68 -2.86 -6.31 -1.30
C ILE A 68 -2.22 -7.02 -2.49
N LEU A 69 -3.01 -7.77 -3.27
CA LEU A 69 -2.51 -8.48 -4.45
C LEU A 69 -1.96 -7.52 -5.51
N ILE A 70 -2.66 -6.42 -5.77
CA ILE A 70 -2.19 -5.39 -6.71
C ILE A 70 -0.89 -4.74 -6.21
N VAL A 71 -0.83 -4.38 -4.93
CA VAL A 71 0.35 -3.73 -4.32
C VAL A 71 1.56 -4.66 -4.31
N LEU A 72 1.34 -5.96 -4.11
CA LEU A 72 2.40 -6.96 -4.14
C LEU A 72 3.06 -7.06 -5.53
N VAL A 73 2.26 -7.00 -6.59
CA VAL A 73 2.73 -7.16 -7.98
C VAL A 73 3.33 -5.87 -8.52
N PHE A 74 2.68 -4.73 -8.25
CA PHE A 74 2.98 -3.46 -8.94
C PHE A 74 3.72 -2.42 -8.10
N VAL A 75 3.74 -2.54 -6.77
CA VAL A 75 4.30 -1.51 -5.89
C VAL A 75 5.55 -2.03 -5.21
N SER A 76 5.39 -2.88 -4.19
CA SER A 76 6.50 -3.46 -3.42
C SER A 76 6.00 -4.41 -2.33
N ILE A 77 6.88 -5.30 -1.88
CA ILE A 77 6.63 -6.23 -0.76
C ILE A 77 6.42 -5.46 0.55
N LEU A 78 7.14 -4.35 0.77
CA LEU A 78 7.06 -3.55 2.00
C LEU A 78 5.64 -3.04 2.32
N PRO A 79 4.98 -2.23 1.46
CA PRO A 79 3.62 -1.79 1.69
C PRO A 79 2.62 -2.94 1.77
N THR A 80 2.88 -4.05 1.06
CA THR A 80 2.08 -5.27 1.12
C THR A 80 2.05 -5.88 2.53
N ILE A 81 3.19 -5.94 3.22
CA ILE A 81 3.26 -6.47 4.59
C ILE A 81 2.38 -5.64 5.54
N PHE A 82 2.48 -4.31 5.48
CA PHE A 82 1.69 -3.42 6.34
C PHE A 82 0.18 -3.55 6.08
N LEU A 83 -0.23 -3.66 4.82
CA LEU A 83 -1.62 -3.93 4.47
C LEU A 83 -2.07 -5.33 4.92
N GLY A 84 -1.21 -6.34 4.80
CA GLY A 84 -1.47 -7.71 5.26
C GLY A 84 -1.73 -7.80 6.76
N ILE A 85 -1.01 -7.01 7.57
CA ILE A 85 -1.29 -6.89 9.01
C ILE A 85 -2.67 -6.25 9.23
N GLY A 86 -2.99 -5.19 8.49
CA GLY A 86 -4.32 -4.58 8.50
C GLY A 86 -5.44 -5.57 8.16
N TYR A 87 -5.24 -6.36 7.11
CA TYR A 87 -6.14 -7.44 6.69
C TYR A 87 -6.39 -8.45 7.81
N PHE A 88 -5.33 -8.96 8.44
CA PHE A 88 -5.45 -9.98 9.46
C PHE A 88 -6.22 -9.49 10.69
N ILE A 89 -6.02 -8.22 11.06
CA ILE A 89 -6.74 -7.56 12.15
C ILE A 89 -8.23 -7.43 11.81
N GLU A 90 -8.56 -7.01 10.59
CA GLU A 90 -9.96 -6.82 10.18
C GLU A 90 -10.70 -8.15 10.01
N ARG A 91 -10.02 -9.16 9.45
CA ARG A 91 -10.56 -10.52 9.34
C ARG A 91 -10.89 -11.10 10.71
N LYS A 92 -10.00 -10.93 11.71
CA LYS A 92 -10.30 -11.34 13.10
C LYS A 92 -11.47 -10.57 13.71
N ARG A 93 -11.70 -9.32 13.31
CA ARG A 93 -12.83 -8.51 13.81
C ARG A 93 -14.18 -8.95 13.24
N ASN A 94 -14.23 -9.40 11.99
CA ASN A 94 -15.48 -9.82 11.34
C ASN A 94 -15.89 -11.27 11.69
N GLN A 95 -15.08 -12.01 12.45
CA GLN A 95 -15.40 -13.37 12.93
C GLN A 95 -16.03 -13.38 14.34
N HIS A 96 -16.19 -12.22 14.97
CA HIS A 96 -16.91 -12.01 16.23
C HIS A 96 -18.14 -11.14 15.98
#